data_AF-A0A2V6JER8-F1
#
_entry.id   AF-A0A2V6JER8-F1
#
_cell.length_a   1.000
_cell.length_b   1.000
_cell.length_c   1.000
_cell.angle_alpha   90.00
_cell.angle_beta   90.00
_cell.angle_gamma   90.00
#
_symmetry.space_group_name_H-M   'P 1'
#
loop_
_entity.id
_entity.type
_entity.pdbx_description
1 polymer ?
#
loop_
_entity_poly.entity_id
_entity_poly.type
_entity_poly.pdbx_seq_one_letter_code
_entity_poly.pdbx_strand_id
1 'polypeptide(L)'
;MKKLLMVSNGAQLFRRIGASFFAILACVLFSFAFLAANAAKPTPTATPDFDAASDPNKCTICHLPPGNPANAQTLTIGCSAVQAHMRNHPGDCMGPCPCRYSGAELMLLI
;
A
#
# COMPACT_ATOMS: atom_id res chain seq x y z
N MET A 1 17.51 -18.07 71.59
CA MET A 1 18.69 -18.77 71.01
C MET A 1 18.45 -18.92 69.51
N LYS A 2 19.48 -18.64 68.69
CA LYS A 2 19.41 -18.59 67.22
C LYS A 2 18.85 -19.90 66.62
N LYS A 3 17.91 -19.78 65.68
CA LYS A 3 17.84 -20.65 64.50
C LYS A 3 17.71 -19.79 63.25
N LEU A 4 18.87 -19.24 62.85
CA LEU A 4 19.18 -18.90 61.47
C LEU A 4 19.09 -20.20 60.66
N LEU A 5 17.93 -20.49 60.06
CA LEU A 5 17.88 -21.44 58.96
C LEU A 5 17.89 -20.63 57.66
N MET A 6 19.12 -20.34 57.22
CA MET A 6 19.45 -19.95 55.85
C MET A 6 18.75 -20.90 54.88
N VAL A 7 17.68 -20.43 54.25
CA VAL A 7 17.12 -21.10 53.07
C VAL A 7 18.18 -21.00 51.97
N SER A 8 18.57 -22.15 51.44
CA SER A 8 19.63 -22.30 50.44
C SER A 8 19.41 -21.38 49.24
N ASN A 9 20.39 -20.51 49.00
CA ASN A 9 20.38 -19.42 48.02
C ASN A 9 20.47 -19.90 46.54
N GLY A 10 20.46 -21.21 46.27
CA GLY A 10 20.55 -21.77 44.92
C GLY A 10 19.20 -21.88 44.19
N ALA A 11 18.14 -22.28 44.90
CA ALA A 11 16.82 -22.51 44.28
C ALA A 11 16.04 -21.22 44.01
N GLN A 12 16.32 -20.15 44.78
CA GLN A 12 15.71 -18.83 44.60
C GLN A 12 16.40 -18.03 43.48
N LEU A 13 17.69 -18.27 43.24
CA LEU A 13 18.44 -17.64 42.17
C LEU A 13 18.03 -18.20 40.79
N PHE A 14 17.90 -19.53 40.67
CA PHE A 14 17.49 -20.17 39.41
C PHE A 14 16.07 -19.78 38.97
N ARG A 15 15.15 -19.61 39.93
CA ARG A 15 13.77 -19.13 39.66
C ARG A 15 13.71 -17.67 39.23
N ARG A 16 14.61 -16.81 39.72
CA ARG A 16 14.69 -15.39 39.31
C ARG A 16 15.38 -15.19 37.97
N ILE A 17 16.44 -15.96 37.68
CA ILE A 17 17.14 -15.91 36.40
C ILE A 17 16.25 -16.50 35.30
N GLY A 18 15.62 -17.66 35.53
CA GLY A 18 14.72 -18.30 34.56
C GLY A 18 13.53 -17.42 34.19
N ALA A 19 12.84 -16.81 35.17
CA ALA A 19 11.71 -15.92 34.91
C ALA A 19 12.11 -14.63 34.18
N SER A 20 13.28 -14.06 34.52
CA SER A 20 13.79 -12.85 33.88
C SER A 20 14.25 -13.09 32.45
N PHE A 21 14.95 -14.20 32.18
CA PHE A 21 15.36 -14.58 30.82
C PHE A 21 14.16 -14.90 29.93
N PHE A 22 13.16 -15.60 30.47
CA PHE A 22 11.94 -15.92 29.72
C PHE A 22 11.13 -14.66 29.40
N ALA A 23 11.06 -13.70 30.32
CA ALA A 23 10.41 -12.40 30.08
C ALA A 23 11.14 -11.57 29.02
N ILE A 24 12.48 -11.52 29.05
CA ILE A 24 13.26 -10.78 28.05
C ILE A 24 13.14 -11.44 26.67
N LEU A 25 13.23 -12.78 26.59
CA LEU A 25 13.04 -13.52 25.35
C LEU A 25 11.63 -13.30 24.77
N ALA A 26 10.59 -13.36 25.61
CA ALA A 26 9.22 -13.08 25.20
C ALA A 26 9.05 -11.63 24.70
N CYS A 27 9.64 -10.64 25.38
CA CYS A 27 9.61 -9.24 24.93
C CYS A 27 10.31 -9.05 23.57
N VAL A 28 11.47 -9.69 23.36
CA VAL A 28 12.21 -9.59 22.09
C VAL A 28 11.42 -10.26 20.96
N LEU A 29 10.86 -11.44 21.19
CA LEU A 29 10.05 -12.15 20.20
C LEU A 29 8.75 -11.39 19.89
N PHE A 30 8.08 -10.83 20.90
CA PHE A 30 6.86 -10.03 20.71
C PHE A 30 7.15 -8.73 19.94
N SER A 31 8.26 -8.06 20.24
CA SER A 31 8.70 -6.85 19.52
C SER A 31 9.08 -7.15 18.07
N PHE A 32 9.77 -8.27 17.80
CA PHE A 32 10.11 -8.70 16.44
C PHE A 32 8.88 -9.13 15.63
N ALA A 33 7.91 -9.79 16.26
CA ALA A 33 6.65 -10.17 15.61
C ALA A 33 5.84 -8.93 15.18
N PHE A 34 5.81 -7.88 16.00
CA PHE A 34 5.15 -6.62 15.67
C PHE A 34 5.85 -5.89 14.51
N LEU A 35 7.18 -5.98 14.40
CA LEU A 35 7.93 -5.41 13.29
C LEU A 35 7.67 -6.15 11.96
N ALA A 36 7.57 -7.48 11.99
CA ALA A 36 7.24 -8.28 10.81
C ALA A 36 5.80 -8.03 10.31
N ALA A 37 4.85 -7.82 11.21
CA ALA A 37 3.45 -7.54 10.85
C ALA A 37 3.27 -6.20 10.11
N ASN A 38 4.10 -5.20 10.38
CA ASN A 38 4.05 -3.90 9.69
C ASN A 38 4.84 -3.88 8.37
N ALA A 39 5.72 -4.86 8.13
CA ALA A 39 6.47 -4.99 6.88
C ALA A 39 5.64 -5.62 5.75
N ALA A 40 4.59 -6.38 6.09
CA ALA A 40 3.62 -6.90 5.14
C ALA A 40 2.52 -5.87 4.88
N LYS A 41 2.88 -4.67 4.40
CA LYS A 41 1.90 -3.94 3.59
C LYS A 41 1.70 -4.80 2.34
N PRO A 42 0.50 -5.27 2.02
CA PRO A 42 0.28 -6.00 0.79
C PRO A 42 0.85 -5.15 -0.33
N THR A 43 1.86 -5.67 -1.01
CA THR A 43 2.36 -5.12 -2.26
C THR A 43 1.12 -4.93 -3.11
N PRO A 44 0.81 -3.70 -3.58
CA PRO A 44 -0.25 -3.53 -4.55
C PRO A 44 0.21 -4.31 -5.79
N THR A 45 -0.29 -5.54 -5.90
CA THR A 45 -0.26 -6.32 -7.12
C THR A 45 -0.88 -5.40 -8.16
N ALA A 46 -0.14 -5.13 -9.23
CA ALA A 46 -0.64 -4.39 -10.37
C ALA A 46 -1.64 -5.25 -11.17
N THR A 47 -2.67 -5.77 -10.50
CA THR A 47 -3.94 -6.00 -11.17
C THR A 47 -4.55 -4.61 -11.35
N PRO A 48 -4.95 -4.22 -12.57
CA PRO A 48 -5.83 -3.08 -12.72
C PRO A 48 -7.16 -3.47 -12.09
N ASP A 49 -7.28 -3.28 -10.78
CA ASP A 49 -8.54 -3.36 -10.06
C ASP A 49 -9.35 -2.15 -10.56
N PHE A 50 -10.14 -2.38 -11.62
CA PHE A 50 -11.02 -1.39 -12.26
C PHE A 50 -12.22 -1.01 -11.38
N ASP A 51 -12.11 -1.13 -10.06
CA ASP A 51 -13.14 -0.75 -9.09
C ASP A 51 -13.20 0.77 -8.87
N ALA A 52 -12.95 1.55 -9.93
CA ALA A 52 -13.25 2.98 -10.02
C ALA A 52 -14.77 3.26 -9.92
N ALA A 53 -15.62 2.23 -9.87
CA ALA A 53 -17.06 2.38 -9.72
C ALA A 53 -17.51 2.94 -8.35
N SER A 54 -16.63 2.98 -7.33
CA SER A 54 -17.05 3.34 -5.96
C SER A 54 -16.49 4.66 -5.41
N ASP A 55 -15.54 5.32 -6.08
CA ASP A 55 -15.02 6.63 -5.64
C ASP A 55 -15.41 7.73 -6.65
N PRO A 56 -16.38 8.61 -6.34
CA PRO A 56 -16.82 9.67 -7.24
C PRO A 56 -15.73 10.70 -7.56
N ASN A 57 -14.60 10.66 -6.85
CA ASN A 57 -13.45 11.55 -7.10
C ASN A 57 -12.41 10.93 -8.05
N LYS A 58 -12.64 9.70 -8.54
CA LYS A 58 -11.74 9.00 -9.45
C LYS A 58 -12.33 8.93 -10.84
N CYS A 59 -11.53 9.30 -11.82
CA CYS A 59 -11.88 9.30 -13.22
C CYS A 59 -10.89 8.41 -13.97
N THR A 60 -11.43 7.57 -14.85
CA THR A 60 -10.63 6.72 -15.74
C THR A 60 -10.33 7.44 -17.04
N ILE A 61 -9.08 7.38 -17.47
CA ILE A 61 -8.58 7.95 -18.73
C ILE A 61 -7.71 6.93 -19.46
N CYS A 62 -7.56 7.10 -20.76
CA CYS A 62 -6.58 6.39 -21.56
C CYS A 62 -5.43 7.35 -21.87
N HIS A 63 -4.26 7.04 -21.32
CA HIS A 63 -3.04 7.83 -21.45
C HIS A 63 -2.19 7.32 -22.61
N LEU A 64 -1.87 8.20 -23.56
CA LEU A 64 -1.04 7.92 -24.72
C LEU A 64 0.29 8.68 -24.58
N PRO A 65 1.37 7.99 -24.14
CA PRO A 65 2.66 8.64 -23.89
C PRO A 65 3.22 9.32 -25.16
N PRO A 66 3.77 10.55 -25.03
CA PRO A 66 4.47 11.20 -26.12
C PRO A 66 5.58 10.30 -26.69
N GLY A 67 5.59 10.09 -28.00
CA GLY A 67 6.59 9.27 -28.70
C GLY A 67 6.30 7.77 -28.76
N ASN A 68 5.33 7.25 -28.00
CA ASN A 68 4.92 5.84 -28.06
C ASN A 68 3.40 5.66 -27.86
N PRO A 69 2.58 6.14 -28.80
CA PRO A 69 1.12 6.03 -28.71
C PRO A 69 0.61 4.58 -28.75
N ALA A 70 1.42 3.63 -29.21
CA ALA A 70 1.10 2.21 -29.16
C ALA A 70 1.11 1.64 -27.72
N ASN A 71 1.78 2.32 -26.78
CA ASN A 71 1.76 1.99 -25.36
C ASN A 71 0.67 2.79 -24.61
N ALA A 72 -0.56 2.73 -25.12
CA ALA A 72 -1.70 3.34 -24.44
C ALA A 72 -1.99 2.59 -23.13
N GLN A 73 -2.19 3.33 -22.04
CA GLN A 73 -2.43 2.78 -20.71
C GLN A 73 -3.71 3.34 -20.12
N THR A 74 -4.57 2.46 -19.59
CA THR A 74 -5.73 2.89 -18.82
C THR A 74 -5.30 3.30 -17.43
N LEU A 75 -5.49 4.57 -17.07
CA LEU A 75 -5.14 5.12 -15.77
C LEU A 75 -6.39 5.59 -15.03
N THR A 76 -6.37 5.49 -13.70
CA THR A 76 -7.40 6.05 -12.83
C THR A 76 -6.78 7.17 -12.00
N ILE A 77 -7.13 8.41 -12.33
CA ILE A 77 -6.61 9.61 -11.67
C ILE A 77 -7.72 10.34 -10.92
N GLY A 78 -7.37 11.33 -10.08
CA GLY A 78 -8.38 12.18 -9.46
C GLY A 78 -9.12 12.99 -10.53
N CYS A 79 -10.45 13.04 -10.48
CA CYS A 79 -11.27 13.78 -11.44
C CYS A 79 -10.87 15.27 -11.54
N SER A 80 -10.46 15.88 -10.42
CA SER A 80 -9.95 17.26 -10.39
C SER A 80 -8.64 17.45 -11.17
N ALA A 81 -7.82 16.39 -11.30
CA ALA A 81 -6.55 16.43 -12.02
C ALA A 81 -6.71 16.20 -13.53
N VAL A 82 -7.86 15.69 -13.98
CA VAL A 82 -8.04 15.30 -15.38
C VAL A 82 -7.89 16.48 -16.33
N GLN A 83 -8.50 17.62 -16.02
CA GLN A 83 -8.42 18.79 -16.89
C GLN A 83 -6.97 19.28 -17.08
N ALA A 84 -6.19 19.32 -16.00
CA ALA A 84 -4.77 19.68 -16.07
C ALA A 84 -3.96 18.61 -16.82
N HIS A 85 -4.30 17.34 -16.62
CA HIS A 85 -3.66 16.22 -17.31
C HIS A 85 -3.88 16.27 -18.82
N MET A 86 -5.13 16.42 -19.29
CA MET A 86 -5.47 16.54 -20.71
C MET A 86 -4.82 17.77 -21.37
N ARG A 87 -4.62 18.87 -20.62
CA ARG A 87 -3.91 20.06 -21.13
C ARG A 87 -2.44 19.77 -21.44
N ASN A 88 -1.80 18.94 -20.62
CA ASN A 88 -0.41 18.56 -20.80
C ASN A 88 -0.26 17.38 -21.79
N HIS A 89 -1.30 16.56 -21.92
CA HIS A 89 -1.35 15.37 -22.75
C HIS A 89 -2.56 15.40 -23.70
N PRO A 90 -2.46 16.13 -24.83
CA PRO A 90 -3.58 16.29 -25.77
C PRO A 90 -3.94 15.00 -26.54
N GLY A 91 -3.12 13.96 -26.45
CA GLY A 91 -3.39 12.64 -27.03
C GLY A 91 -4.21 11.72 -26.12
N ASP A 92 -4.44 12.11 -24.86
CA ASP A 92 -5.18 11.30 -23.90
C ASP A 92 -6.69 11.46 -24.11
N CYS A 93 -7.46 10.46 -23.69
CA CYS A 93 -8.92 10.51 -23.78
C CYS A 93 -9.60 10.06 -22.47
N MET A 94 -10.87 10.43 -22.32
CA MET A 94 -11.70 9.96 -21.22
C MET A 94 -12.10 8.49 -21.43
N GLY A 95 -12.13 7.73 -20.34
CA GLY A 95 -12.50 6.32 -20.34
C GLY A 95 -11.32 5.36 -20.56
N PRO A 96 -11.58 4.05 -20.60
CA PRO A 96 -10.55 3.03 -20.75
C PRO A 96 -9.97 2.99 -22.18
N CYS A 97 -8.73 2.51 -22.31
CA CYS A 97 -8.16 2.19 -23.60
C CYS A 97 -8.84 0.96 -24.26
N PRO A 98 -8.87 0.87 -25.60
CA PRO A 98 -8.43 1.89 -26.55
C PRO A 98 -9.40 3.07 -26.61
N CYS A 99 -8.88 4.28 -26.83
CA CYS A 99 -9.68 5.46 -27.08
C CYS A 99 -10.61 5.24 -28.26
N ARG A 100 -11.85 4.86 -27.98
CA ARG A 100 -12.93 4.94 -28.96
C ARG A 100 -13.41 6.37 -28.89
N TYR A 101 -13.00 7.21 -29.85
CA TYR A 101 -13.82 8.36 -30.21
C TYR A 101 -15.16 7.78 -30.68
N SER A 102 -16.09 7.56 -29.75
CA SER A 102 -17.46 7.18 -30.06
C SER A 102 -18.05 8.37 -30.81
N GLY A 103 -18.07 8.24 -32.14
CA GLY A 103 -18.10 9.35 -33.09
C GLY A 103 -19.28 10.31 -32.97
N ALA A 104 -19.16 11.42 -33.72
CA ALA A 104 -20.13 12.52 -33.84
C ALA A 104 -20.16 13.48 -32.64
N GLU A 105 -19.25 14.45 -32.62
CA GLU A 105 -19.53 15.90 -32.54
C GLU A 105 -18.22 16.70 -32.36
N LEU A 106 -17.40 16.78 -33.41
CA LEU A 106 -16.60 17.98 -33.67
C LEU A 106 -16.19 18.00 -35.15
N MET A 107 -17.17 18.21 -36.02
CA MET A 107 -16.87 18.96 -37.22
C MET A 107 -16.77 20.43 -36.80
N LEU A 108 -15.70 21.09 -37.25
CA LEU A 108 -15.52 22.53 -37.36
C LEU A 108 -14.95 23.29 -36.15
N LEU A 109 -13.64 23.53 -36.20
CA LEU A 109 -13.04 24.88 -36.22
C LEU A 109 -11.50 24.74 -36.18
N ILE A 110 -10.87 24.32 -37.29
CA ILE A 110 -9.93 25.11 -38.14
C ILE A 110 -9.77 24.37 -39.47
#